data_AF-A0A7X7TVU4-F1
#
_entry.id   AF-A0A7X7TVU4-F1
#
_cell.length_a   1.000
_cell.length_b   1.000
_cell.length_c   1.000
_cell.angle_alpha   90.00
_cell.angle_beta   90.00
_cell.angle_gamma   90.00
#
_symmetry.space_group_name_H-M   'P 1'
#
loop_
_entity.id
_entity.type
_entity.pdbx_description
1 polymer ?
#
loop_
_entity_poly.entity_id
_entity_poly.type
_entity_poly.pdbx_seq_one_letter_code
_entity_poly.pdbx_strand_id
1 'polypeptide(L)'
;MKNKLIIPLLLVFTSCMATQNDMLVLQSQIDDLNSNIYTLKKNQADLSLKIDDLNKNLTAFSENTLGLSTEMSKLSSKIDDYGNLTDKKINQIGKAVSQKNDKDDSYSKEADLFYKSLSLYSSKKYEQSIESFKEYILTYPKGQNIDWAYYYTAESLFEIKNYKESAIFYAKIISNFPAFEKTAYVRIKYSLSLIRLKDKTKNDEALTYLKSVERDFHGSFEAQTAKQLIEEYFPKNITKNPKTQTVKKQK
;
A
#
# COMPACT_ATOMS: atom_id res chain seq x y z
N MET A 1 -100.26 -31.44 -29.34
CA MET A 1 -99.82 -31.64 -27.94
C MET A 1 -98.31 -31.41 -27.88
N LYS A 2 -97.89 -30.60 -26.90
CA LYS A 2 -96.56 -30.45 -26.28
C LYS A 2 -95.32 -31.04 -26.99
N ASN A 3 -94.33 -30.19 -27.28
CA ASN A 3 -93.06 -30.21 -26.52
C ASN A 3 -92.25 -28.93 -26.75
N LYS A 4 -91.92 -28.26 -25.64
CA LYS A 4 -90.95 -27.16 -25.51
C LYS A 4 -89.63 -27.75 -25.03
N LEU A 5 -88.51 -27.31 -25.59
CA LEU A 5 -87.16 -27.48 -25.04
C LEU A 5 -86.33 -26.26 -25.51
N ILE A 6 -86.41 -25.11 -24.84
CA ILE A 6 -85.52 -24.60 -23.77
C ILE A 6 -84.01 -24.70 -24.09
N ILE A 7 -83.46 -23.62 -24.67
CA ILE A 7 -82.25 -22.81 -24.32
C ILE A 7 -80.97 -23.55 -23.85
N PRO A 8 -79.79 -23.26 -24.46
CA PRO A 8 -78.84 -22.32 -23.83
C PRO A 8 -78.22 -21.31 -24.82
N LEU A 9 -78.57 -20.02 -24.65
CA LEU A 9 -77.94 -18.84 -25.26
C LEU A 9 -77.26 -17.99 -24.16
N LEU A 10 -76.51 -18.62 -23.26
CA LEU A 10 -76.01 -17.95 -22.05
C LEU A 10 -74.58 -18.38 -21.70
N LEU A 11 -73.62 -18.26 -22.63
CA LEU A 11 -72.19 -18.49 -22.33
C LEU A 11 -71.19 -17.74 -23.25
N VAL A 12 -71.54 -16.56 -23.78
CA VAL A 12 -70.59 -15.78 -24.63
C VAL A 12 -70.28 -14.37 -24.09
N PHE A 13 -70.91 -13.93 -23.00
CA PHE A 13 -70.70 -12.56 -22.49
C PHE A 13 -69.79 -12.42 -21.26
N THR A 14 -69.18 -13.50 -20.75
CA THR A 14 -68.26 -13.42 -19.60
C THR A 14 -66.77 -13.48 -19.97
N SER A 15 -66.41 -13.72 -21.23
CA SER A 15 -65.00 -13.86 -21.66
C SER A 15 -64.29 -12.53 -21.97
N CYS A 16 -64.98 -11.39 -22.00
CA CYS A 16 -64.36 -10.08 -22.24
C CYS A 16 -63.88 -9.35 -20.97
N MET A 17 -64.18 -9.85 -19.77
CA MET A 17 -63.79 -9.19 -18.51
C MET A 17 -62.43 -9.66 -17.97
N ALA A 18 -61.93 -10.84 -18.40
CA ALA A 18 -60.60 -11.32 -17.99
C ALA A 18 -59.47 -10.60 -18.75
N THR A 19 -59.69 -10.23 -20.01
CA THR A 19 -58.67 -9.61 -20.89
C THR A 19 -58.31 -8.17 -20.50
N GLN A 20 -59.17 -7.45 -19.79
CA GLN A 20 -58.90 -6.06 -19.40
C GLN A 20 -57.90 -5.96 -18.25
N ASN A 21 -57.99 -6.85 -17.26
CA ASN A 21 -57.04 -6.88 -16.14
C ASN A 21 -55.65 -7.36 -16.60
N ASP A 22 -55.60 -8.37 -17.47
CA ASP A 22 -54.34 -8.85 -18.03
C ASP A 22 -53.66 -7.80 -18.92
N MET A 23 -54.43 -7.01 -19.67
CA MET A 23 -53.89 -5.92 -20.48
C MET A 23 -53.30 -4.79 -19.63
N LEU A 24 -53.92 -4.45 -18.48
CA LEU A 24 -53.36 -3.48 -17.54
C LEU A 24 -52.05 -3.98 -16.88
N VAL A 25 -51.99 -5.27 -16.53
CA VAL A 25 -50.78 -5.88 -15.97
C VAL A 25 -49.65 -5.92 -17.01
N LEU A 26 -49.96 -6.27 -18.26
CA LEU A 26 -48.99 -6.24 -19.36
C LEU A 26 -48.48 -4.83 -19.65
N GLN A 27 -49.33 -3.82 -19.54
CA GLN A 27 -48.95 -2.42 -19.76
C GLN A 27 -48.01 -1.92 -18.64
N SER A 28 -48.29 -2.29 -17.40
CA SER A 28 -47.38 -2.05 -16.26
C SER A 28 -46.04 -2.77 -16.43
N GLN A 29 -46.04 -4.01 -16.93
CA GLN A 29 -44.80 -4.75 -17.19
C GLN A 29 -43.97 -4.13 -18.32
N ILE A 30 -44.63 -3.58 -19.35
CA ILE A 30 -43.96 -2.84 -20.43
C ILE A 30 -43.35 -1.54 -19.88
N ASP A 31 -44.04 -0.83 -18.99
CA ASP A 31 -43.53 0.39 -18.36
C ASP A 31 -42.32 0.10 -17.46
N ASP A 32 -42.39 -0.94 -16.62
CA ASP A 32 -41.26 -1.39 -15.81
C ASP A 32 -40.09 -1.85 -16.68
N LEU A 33 -40.36 -2.57 -17.77
CA LEU A 33 -39.32 -3.01 -18.70
C LEU A 33 -38.66 -1.82 -19.41
N ASN A 34 -39.43 -0.82 -19.83
CA ASN A 34 -38.91 0.41 -20.43
C ASN A 34 -38.04 1.20 -19.45
N SER A 35 -38.45 1.28 -18.19
CA SER A 35 -37.66 1.88 -17.10
C SER A 35 -36.35 1.12 -16.87
N ASN A 36 -36.40 -0.22 -16.86
CA ASN A 36 -35.21 -1.07 -16.75
C ASN A 36 -34.27 -0.93 -17.95
N ILE A 37 -34.81 -0.80 -19.17
CA ILE A 37 -34.00 -0.52 -20.37
C ILE A 37 -33.33 0.86 -20.25
N TYR A 38 -34.05 1.86 -19.74
CA TYR A 38 -33.50 3.20 -19.56
C TYR A 38 -32.35 3.21 -18.53
N THR A 39 -32.53 2.54 -17.39
CA THR A 39 -31.48 2.40 -16.37
C THR A 39 -30.28 1.59 -16.87
N LEU A 40 -30.50 0.52 -17.62
CA LEU A 40 -29.42 -0.25 -18.25
C LEU A 40 -28.63 0.58 -19.26
N LYS A 41 -29.30 1.38 -20.11
CA LYS A 41 -28.63 2.30 -21.05
C LYS A 41 -27.80 3.34 -20.33
N LYS A 42 -28.31 3.89 -19.23
CA LYS A 42 -27.57 4.83 -18.37
C LYS A 42 -26.32 4.17 -17.77
N ASN A 43 -26.48 2.98 -17.18
CA ASN A 43 -25.37 2.22 -16.60
C ASN A 43 -24.31 1.87 -17.65
N GLN A 44 -24.73 1.56 -18.89
CA GLN A 44 -23.81 1.31 -20.00
C GLN A 44 -23.00 2.57 -20.38
N ALA A 45 -23.65 3.74 -20.41
CA ALA A 45 -22.98 5.01 -20.67
C ALA A 45 -21.99 5.38 -19.55
N ASP A 46 -22.39 5.22 -18.29
CA ASP A 46 -21.53 5.46 -17.13
C ASP A 46 -20.32 4.51 -17.12
N LEU A 47 -20.51 3.26 -17.56
CA LEU A 47 -19.41 2.30 -17.70
C LEU A 47 -18.46 2.69 -18.84
N SER A 48 -18.99 3.18 -19.96
CA SER A 48 -18.17 3.69 -21.06
C SER A 48 -17.27 4.84 -20.61
N LEU A 49 -17.81 5.79 -19.85
CA LEU A 49 -17.03 6.92 -19.31
C LEU A 49 -15.93 6.46 -18.35
N LYS A 50 -16.21 5.44 -17.52
CA LYS A 50 -15.20 4.85 -16.62
C LYS A 50 -14.10 4.10 -17.37
N ILE A 51 -14.43 3.43 -18.47
CA ILE A 51 -13.43 2.78 -19.33
C ILE A 51 -12.53 3.82 -19.98
N ASP A 52 -13.09 4.94 -20.42
CA ASP A 52 -12.32 6.04 -21.01
C ASP A 52 -11.36 6.69 -20.00
N ASP A 53 -11.83 6.90 -18.76
CA ASP A 53 -10.98 7.40 -17.66
C ASP A 53 -9.87 6.41 -17.31
N LEU A 54 -10.22 5.12 -17.22
CA LEU A 54 -9.25 4.07 -16.96
C LEU A 54 -8.19 3.97 -18.07
N ASN A 55 -8.58 4.09 -19.34
CA ASN A 55 -7.67 4.10 -20.48
C ASN A 55 -6.73 5.32 -20.42
N LYS A 56 -7.24 6.51 -20.09
CA LYS A 56 -6.40 7.71 -19.91
C LYS A 56 -5.39 7.53 -18.78
N ASN A 57 -5.82 6.99 -17.64
CA ASN A 57 -4.95 6.72 -16.50
C ASN A 57 -3.90 5.64 -16.85
N LEU A 58 -4.27 4.62 -17.63
CA LEU A 58 -3.37 3.57 -18.08
C LEU A 58 -2.31 4.12 -19.06
N THR A 59 -2.70 5.00 -19.98
CA THR A 59 -1.76 5.68 -20.88
C THR A 59 -0.80 6.57 -20.10
N ALA A 60 -1.30 7.40 -19.19
CA ALA A 60 -0.46 8.25 -18.34
C ALA A 60 0.49 7.42 -17.45
N PHE A 61 0.01 6.30 -16.92
CA PHE A 61 0.85 5.36 -16.16
C PHE A 61 1.93 4.72 -17.03
N SER A 62 1.60 4.34 -18.27
CA SER A 62 2.53 3.77 -19.24
C SER A 62 3.61 4.79 -19.64
N GLU A 63 3.24 6.05 -19.90
CA GLU A 63 4.18 7.14 -20.16
C GLU A 63 5.11 7.42 -18.97
N ASN A 64 4.55 7.44 -17.75
CA ASN A 64 5.35 7.56 -16.53
C ASN A 64 6.31 6.38 -16.35
N THR A 65 5.91 5.17 -16.74
CA THR A 65 6.77 3.97 -16.68
C THR A 65 7.91 4.04 -17.71
N LEU A 66 7.65 4.58 -18.90
CA LEU A 66 8.69 4.84 -19.91
C LEU A 66 9.66 5.94 -19.46
N GLY A 67 9.14 7.01 -18.84
CA GLY A 67 9.95 8.06 -18.22
C GLY A 67 10.83 7.52 -17.10
N LEU A 68 10.27 6.67 -16.23
CA LEU A 68 11.01 6.01 -15.17
C LEU A 68 12.10 5.08 -15.70
N SER A 69 11.81 4.31 -16.76
CA SER A 69 12.81 3.46 -17.44
C SER A 69 13.96 4.29 -18.00
N THR A 70 13.65 5.43 -18.62
CA THR A 70 14.65 6.36 -19.18
C THR A 70 15.53 6.96 -18.08
N GLU A 71 14.95 7.40 -16.97
CA GLU A 71 15.73 7.87 -15.82
C GLU A 71 16.54 6.75 -15.17
N MET A 72 16.01 5.52 -15.10
CA MET A 72 16.73 4.34 -14.62
C MET A 72 17.94 4.02 -15.50
N SER A 73 17.82 4.14 -16.82
CA SER A 73 18.96 3.98 -17.74
C SER A 73 20.02 5.07 -17.56
N LYS A 74 19.61 6.34 -17.37
CA LYS A 74 20.55 7.44 -17.06
C LYS A 74 21.23 7.26 -15.70
N LEU A 75 20.51 6.71 -14.73
CA LEU A 75 21.08 6.41 -13.42
C LEU A 75 22.05 5.23 -13.53
N SER A 76 21.71 4.18 -14.28
CA SER A 76 22.59 3.05 -14.58
C SER A 76 23.88 3.52 -15.25
N SER A 77 23.80 4.40 -16.26
CA SER A 77 25.00 4.92 -16.93
C SER A 77 25.87 5.73 -15.96
N LYS A 78 25.26 6.53 -15.07
CA LYS A 78 26.01 7.23 -14.01
C LYS A 78 26.66 6.25 -13.04
N ILE A 79 25.97 5.17 -12.66
CA ILE A 79 26.51 4.12 -11.78
C ILE A 79 27.70 3.42 -12.45
N ASP A 80 27.61 3.12 -13.75
CA ASP A 80 28.70 2.53 -14.54
C ASP A 80 29.89 3.49 -14.65
N ASP A 81 29.65 4.79 -14.85
CA ASP A 81 30.68 5.82 -14.84
C ASP A 81 31.36 5.94 -13.46
N TYR A 82 30.60 5.85 -12.38
CA TYR A 82 31.14 5.80 -11.02
C TYR A 82 31.92 4.51 -10.77
N GLY A 83 31.47 3.36 -11.27
CA GLY A 83 32.21 2.09 -11.21
C GLY A 83 33.55 2.20 -11.92
N ASN A 84 33.55 2.68 -13.17
CA ASN A 84 34.76 2.86 -13.96
C ASN A 84 35.74 3.90 -13.37
N LEU A 85 35.22 5.00 -12.80
CA LEU A 85 36.03 6.00 -12.09
C LEU A 85 36.62 5.41 -10.80
N THR A 86 35.85 4.58 -10.11
CA THR A 86 36.28 3.89 -8.88
C THR A 86 37.34 2.85 -9.20
N ASP A 87 37.19 2.07 -10.26
CA ASP A 87 38.21 1.11 -10.72
C ASP A 87 39.50 1.82 -11.17
N LYS A 88 39.38 2.97 -11.84
CA LYS A 88 40.53 3.79 -12.23
C LYS A 88 41.23 4.39 -11.01
N LYS A 89 40.48 4.85 -10.01
CA LYS A 89 41.03 5.33 -8.73
C LYS A 89 41.62 4.19 -7.91
N ILE A 90 40.98 3.02 -7.82
CA ILE A 90 41.49 1.82 -7.15
C ILE A 90 42.81 1.38 -7.78
N ASN A 91 42.94 1.42 -9.11
CA ASN A 91 44.19 1.10 -9.79
C ASN A 91 45.29 2.17 -9.59
N GLN A 92 44.92 3.45 -9.38
CA GLN A 92 45.85 4.51 -9.02
C GLN A 92 46.24 4.46 -7.53
N ILE A 93 45.30 4.11 -6.66
CA ILE A 93 45.47 3.89 -5.22
C ILE A 93 46.32 2.64 -5.00
N GLY A 94 46.11 1.54 -5.72
CA GLY A 94 46.96 0.34 -5.67
C GLY A 94 48.42 0.60 -6.06
N LYS A 95 48.69 1.65 -6.84
CA LYS A 95 50.06 2.13 -7.14
C LYS A 95 50.59 3.14 -6.11
N ALA A 96 49.73 3.80 -5.33
CA ALA A 96 50.09 4.75 -4.28
C ALA A 96 50.18 4.12 -2.87
N VAL A 97 49.46 3.02 -2.62
CA VAL A 97 49.34 2.30 -1.33
C VAL A 97 50.64 1.59 -0.91
N SER A 98 51.66 1.51 -1.77
CA SER A 98 52.98 1.03 -1.36
C SER A 98 53.73 2.00 -0.43
N GLN A 99 53.25 3.23 -0.19
CA GLN A 99 53.84 4.14 0.79
C GLN A 99 52.79 5.04 1.46
N LYS A 100 52.66 4.88 2.80
CA LYS A 100 52.10 5.79 3.84
C LYS A 100 50.63 5.69 4.32
N ASN A 101 50.53 5.29 5.59
CA ASN A 101 49.77 5.87 6.73
C ASN A 101 48.39 5.28 7.13
N ASP A 102 48.38 4.70 8.34
CA ASP A 102 47.30 3.97 9.04
C ASP A 102 45.95 4.69 9.28
N LYS A 103 45.81 5.98 8.92
CA LYS A 103 44.53 6.71 9.07
C LYS A 103 43.61 6.57 7.85
N ASP A 104 44.18 6.33 6.67
CA ASP A 104 43.42 6.09 5.43
C ASP A 104 42.85 4.65 5.42
N ASP A 105 43.58 3.74 6.06
CA ASP A 105 43.27 2.31 6.13
C ASP A 105 42.01 2.03 6.97
N SER A 106 41.76 2.82 8.03
CA SER A 106 40.57 2.65 8.88
C SER A 106 39.28 3.10 8.18
N TYR A 107 39.33 4.16 7.38
CA TYR A 107 38.16 4.63 6.63
C TYR A 107 37.85 3.70 5.45
N SER A 108 38.89 3.20 4.77
CA SER A 108 38.74 2.17 3.74
C SER A 108 38.11 0.90 4.32
N LYS A 109 38.61 0.40 5.46
CA LYS A 109 38.06 -0.81 6.13
C LYS A 109 36.63 -0.62 6.64
N GLU A 110 36.29 0.58 7.10
CA GLU A 110 34.91 0.93 7.47
C GLU A 110 33.98 0.81 6.25
N ALA A 111 34.34 1.49 5.16
CA ALA A 111 33.57 1.48 3.92
C ALA A 111 33.43 0.06 3.36
N ASP A 112 34.53 -0.71 3.33
CA ASP A 112 34.54 -2.09 2.84
C ASP A 112 33.57 -2.98 3.63
N LEU A 113 33.56 -2.88 4.97
CA LEU A 113 32.65 -3.66 5.80
C LEU A 113 31.19 -3.24 5.56
N PHE A 114 30.93 -1.94 5.41
CA PHE A 114 29.58 -1.45 5.10
C PHE A 114 29.08 -1.97 3.74
N TYR A 115 29.88 -1.84 2.68
CA TYR A 115 29.48 -2.25 1.34
C TYR A 115 29.38 -3.77 1.20
N LYS A 116 30.24 -4.54 1.89
CA LYS A 116 30.07 -5.99 2.02
C LYS A 116 28.71 -6.34 2.62
N SER A 117 28.35 -5.68 3.72
CA SER A 117 27.06 -5.89 4.41
C SER A 117 25.88 -5.52 3.50
N LEU A 118 25.98 -4.41 2.78
CA LEU A 118 24.96 -3.97 1.81
C LEU A 118 24.82 -4.92 0.62
N SER A 119 25.91 -5.53 0.17
CA SER A 119 25.90 -6.56 -0.88
C SER A 119 25.15 -7.82 -0.44
N LEU A 120 25.35 -8.24 0.82
CA LEU A 120 24.59 -9.34 1.43
C LEU A 120 23.08 -9.03 1.49
N TYR A 121 22.73 -7.81 1.92
CA TYR A 121 21.34 -7.32 1.92
C TYR A 121 20.72 -7.37 0.51
N SER A 122 21.43 -6.81 -0.47
CA SER A 122 20.98 -6.73 -1.87
C SER A 122 20.82 -8.11 -2.51
N SER A 123 21.63 -9.08 -2.07
CA SER A 123 21.54 -10.49 -2.43
C SER A 123 20.46 -11.27 -1.66
N LYS A 124 19.64 -10.58 -0.85
CA LYS A 124 18.60 -11.16 0.03
C LYS A 124 19.13 -12.17 1.06
N LYS A 125 20.43 -12.13 1.35
CA LYS A 125 21.07 -12.96 2.40
C LYS A 125 20.92 -12.23 3.74
N TYR A 126 19.68 -12.12 4.20
CA TYR A 126 19.31 -11.23 5.30
C TYR A 126 19.98 -11.60 6.62
N GLU A 127 20.12 -12.89 6.96
CA GLU A 127 20.80 -13.34 8.18
C GLU A 127 22.28 -12.95 8.18
N GLN A 128 22.99 -13.21 7.08
CA GLN A 128 24.40 -12.82 6.92
C GLN A 128 24.56 -11.29 6.91
N SER A 129 23.62 -10.58 6.30
CA SER A 129 23.56 -9.11 6.31
C SER A 129 23.43 -8.59 7.75
N ILE A 130 22.55 -9.18 8.57
CA ILE A 130 22.37 -8.80 9.97
C ILE A 130 23.67 -8.99 10.76
N GLU A 131 24.33 -10.13 10.61
CA GLU A 131 25.60 -10.40 11.28
C GLU A 131 26.68 -9.37 10.89
N SER A 132 26.84 -9.13 9.59
CA SER A 132 27.83 -8.20 9.04
C SER A 132 27.54 -6.74 9.42
N PHE A 133 26.29 -6.28 9.42
CA PHE A 133 25.94 -4.94 9.88
C PHE A 133 26.05 -4.78 11.40
N LYS A 134 25.76 -5.82 12.18
CA LYS A 134 26.03 -5.79 13.63
C LYS A 134 27.53 -5.68 13.92
N GLU A 135 28.37 -6.38 13.17
CA GLU A 135 29.82 -6.22 13.23
C GLU A 135 30.23 -4.76 12.91
N TYR A 136 29.66 -4.16 11.86
CA TYR A 136 29.89 -2.76 11.52
C TYR A 136 29.51 -1.82 12.67
N ILE A 137 28.32 -1.98 13.27
CA ILE A 137 27.83 -1.16 14.38
C ILE A 137 28.76 -1.25 15.60
N LEU A 138 29.29 -2.45 15.87
CA LEU A 138 30.20 -2.68 17.00
C LEU A 138 31.61 -2.12 16.74
N THR A 139 32.10 -2.27 15.51
CA THR A 139 33.47 -1.87 15.13
C THR A 139 33.57 -0.37 14.87
N TYR A 140 32.53 0.22 14.28
CA TYR A 140 32.47 1.62 13.87
C TYR A 140 31.23 2.33 14.48
N PRO A 141 31.11 2.44 15.81
CA PRO A 141 29.93 3.01 16.47
C PRO A 141 29.72 4.52 16.19
N LYS A 142 30.72 5.18 15.61
CA LYS A 142 30.66 6.57 15.13
C LYS A 142 30.95 6.66 13.62
N GLY A 143 30.79 5.54 12.91
CA GLY A 143 31.03 5.45 11.49
C GLY A 143 30.10 6.37 10.69
N GLN A 144 30.52 6.73 9.49
CA GLN A 144 29.77 7.65 8.63
C GLN A 144 28.40 7.07 8.23
N ASN A 145 28.29 5.75 8.14
CA ASN A 145 27.07 5.05 7.73
C ASN A 145 26.39 4.32 8.89
N ILE A 146 26.59 4.78 10.12
CA ILE A 146 26.07 4.11 11.32
C ILE A 146 24.54 4.06 11.33
N ASP A 147 23.87 5.16 11.00
CA ASP A 147 22.42 5.26 10.86
C ASP A 147 21.88 4.28 9.79
N TRP A 148 22.55 4.19 8.65
CA TRP A 148 22.26 3.23 7.60
C TRP A 148 22.48 1.79 8.02
N ALA A 149 23.53 1.49 8.80
CA ALA A 149 23.76 0.15 9.31
C ALA A 149 22.65 -0.30 10.26
N TYR A 150 22.17 0.59 11.13
CA TYR A 150 20.97 0.33 11.93
C TYR A 150 19.73 0.12 11.06
N TYR A 151 19.55 0.94 10.01
CA TYR A 151 18.43 0.83 9.06
C TYR A 151 18.41 -0.52 8.34
N TYR A 152 19.52 -0.92 7.71
CA TYR A 152 19.57 -2.18 6.97
C TYR A 152 19.49 -3.40 7.89
N THR A 153 19.99 -3.30 9.13
CA THR A 153 19.76 -4.34 10.13
C THR A 153 18.27 -4.48 10.45
N ALA A 154 17.56 -3.36 10.66
CA ALA A 154 16.13 -3.36 10.94
C ALA A 154 15.31 -3.92 9.76
N GLU A 155 15.65 -3.52 8.52
CA GLU A 155 15.02 -4.04 7.30
C GLU A 155 15.27 -5.54 7.14
N SER A 156 16.52 -6.01 7.25
CA SER A 156 16.81 -7.45 7.18
C SER A 156 16.02 -8.25 8.22
N LEU A 157 15.95 -7.76 9.46
CA LEU A 157 15.17 -8.40 10.53
C LEU A 157 13.68 -8.42 10.21
N PHE A 158 13.16 -7.37 9.59
CA PHE A 158 11.78 -7.29 9.15
C PHE A 158 11.47 -8.31 8.05
N GLU A 159 12.36 -8.45 7.07
CA GLU A 159 12.21 -9.39 5.95
C GLU A 159 12.19 -10.85 6.41
N ILE A 160 13.01 -11.22 7.39
CA ILE A 160 13.00 -12.56 8.01
C ILE A 160 11.90 -12.72 9.08
N LYS A 161 10.99 -11.73 9.19
CA LYS A 161 9.85 -11.71 10.12
C LYS A 161 10.23 -11.71 11.61
N ASN A 162 11.48 -11.36 11.93
CA ASN A 162 11.90 -11.10 13.30
C ASN A 162 11.49 -9.68 13.71
N TYR A 163 10.17 -9.47 13.82
CA TYR A 163 9.58 -8.16 14.09
C TYR A 163 9.96 -7.60 15.47
N LYS A 164 10.27 -8.48 16.44
CA LYS A 164 10.66 -8.07 17.79
C LYS A 164 11.98 -7.31 17.75
N GLU A 165 12.98 -7.92 17.12
CA GLU A 165 14.30 -7.31 17.02
C GLU A 165 14.31 -6.16 16.00
N SER A 166 13.56 -6.30 14.90
CA SER A 166 13.37 -5.22 13.93
C SER A 166 12.84 -3.94 14.58
N ALA A 167 11.80 -4.05 15.43
CA ALA A 167 11.27 -2.92 16.19
C ALA A 167 12.33 -2.26 17.09
N ILE A 168 13.19 -3.05 17.74
CA ILE A 168 14.28 -2.53 18.59
C ILE A 168 15.27 -1.71 17.75
N PHE A 169 15.67 -2.20 16.58
CA PHE A 169 16.59 -1.47 15.71
C PHE A 169 15.97 -0.19 15.14
N TYR A 170 14.71 -0.22 14.67
CA TYR A 170 14.04 1.02 14.26
C TYR A 170 13.90 2.03 15.41
N ALA A 171 13.59 1.58 16.63
CA ALA A 171 13.51 2.47 17.80
C ALA A 171 14.85 3.15 18.10
N LYS A 172 15.98 2.43 17.94
CA LYS A 172 17.32 3.02 18.06
C LYS A 172 17.56 4.12 17.03
N ILE A 173 17.06 3.95 15.80
CA ILE A 173 17.18 5.00 14.76
C ILE A 173 16.39 6.24 15.17
N ILE A 174 15.13 6.06 15.59
CA ILE A 174 14.26 7.15 16.02
C ILE A 174 14.88 7.92 17.19
N SER A 175 15.49 7.23 18.15
CA SER A 175 16.11 7.82 19.33
C SER A 175 17.45 8.50 19.05
N ASN A 176 18.32 7.87 18.26
CA ASN A 176 19.72 8.27 18.13
C ASN A 176 20.02 9.09 16.87
N PHE A 177 19.18 8.96 15.83
CA PHE A 177 19.34 9.63 14.55
C PHE A 177 18.06 10.38 14.14
N PRO A 178 17.62 11.39 14.92
CA PRO A 178 16.37 12.10 14.65
C PRO A 178 16.37 12.89 13.33
N ALA A 179 17.55 13.18 12.78
CA ALA A 179 17.73 13.83 11.48
C ALA A 179 17.90 12.83 10.31
N PHE A 180 17.69 11.53 10.55
CA PHE A 180 17.82 10.51 9.51
C PHE A 180 16.84 10.78 8.36
N GLU A 181 17.33 10.75 7.12
CA GLU A 181 16.55 11.13 5.94
C GLU A 181 15.26 10.31 5.77
N LYS A 182 15.25 9.06 6.23
CA LYS A 182 14.09 8.14 6.15
C LYS A 182 13.28 8.08 7.44
N THR A 183 13.31 9.11 8.29
CA THR A 183 12.63 9.11 9.60
C THR A 183 11.13 8.76 9.49
N ALA A 184 10.40 9.34 8.52
CA ALA A 184 8.98 9.03 8.31
C ALA A 184 8.75 7.54 8.03
N TYR A 185 9.53 6.98 7.11
CA TYR A 185 9.50 5.56 6.74
C TYR A 185 9.87 4.65 7.92
N VAL A 186 10.91 5.00 8.68
CA VAL A 186 11.35 4.26 9.88
C VAL A 186 10.24 4.21 10.92
N ARG A 187 9.51 5.31 11.16
CA ARG A 187 8.37 5.31 12.09
C ARG A 187 7.22 4.42 11.60
N ILE A 188 6.95 4.40 10.30
CA ILE A 188 5.97 3.47 9.69
C ILE A 188 6.41 2.02 9.91
N LYS A 189 7.64 1.67 9.55
CA LYS A 189 8.17 0.31 9.69
C LYS A 189 8.27 -0.15 11.14
N TYR A 190 8.62 0.75 12.05
CA TYR A 190 8.55 0.50 13.49
C TYR A 190 7.13 0.12 13.91
N SER A 191 6.15 0.94 13.54
CA SER A 191 4.74 0.69 13.84
C SER A 191 4.24 -0.63 13.24
N LEU A 192 4.62 -0.92 11.99
CA LEU A 192 4.32 -2.20 11.34
C LEU A 192 4.97 -3.39 12.05
N SER A 193 6.19 -3.23 12.55
CA SER A 193 6.86 -4.27 13.32
C SER A 193 6.08 -4.57 14.60
N LEU A 194 5.64 -3.53 15.32
CA LEU A 194 4.80 -3.67 16.52
C LEU A 194 3.45 -4.33 16.22
N ILE A 195 2.79 -3.94 15.13
CA ILE A 195 1.51 -4.55 14.70
C ILE A 195 1.71 -6.03 14.37
N ARG A 196 2.78 -6.37 13.62
CA ARG A 196 3.07 -7.74 13.18
C ARG A 196 3.54 -8.65 14.29
N LEU A 197 3.98 -8.12 15.43
CA LEU A 197 4.18 -8.90 16.65
C LEU A 197 2.88 -9.52 17.19
N LYS A 198 1.72 -8.98 16.80
CA LYS A 198 0.38 -9.39 17.29
C LYS A 198 0.21 -9.25 18.81
N ASP A 199 1.08 -8.49 19.46
CA ASP A 199 0.96 -8.11 20.86
C ASP A 199 0.07 -6.86 20.93
N LYS A 200 -1.18 -7.06 21.36
CA LYS A 200 -2.17 -5.97 21.46
C LYS A 200 -1.74 -4.84 22.40
N THR A 201 -0.84 -5.10 23.35
CA THR A 201 -0.34 -4.05 24.26
C THR A 201 0.50 -3.01 23.51
N LYS A 202 1.01 -3.35 22.32
CA LYS A 202 1.80 -2.49 21.45
C LYS A 202 1.00 -1.70 20.42
N ASN A 203 -0.31 -1.93 20.34
CA ASN A 203 -1.18 -1.29 19.37
C ASN A 203 -1.27 0.24 19.56
N ASP A 204 -1.42 0.71 20.80
CA ASP A 204 -1.50 2.14 21.10
C ASP A 204 -0.19 2.86 20.77
N GLU A 205 0.94 2.19 21.03
CA GLU A 205 2.28 2.67 20.68
C GLU A 205 2.44 2.78 19.16
N ALA A 206 2.08 1.73 18.40
CA ALA A 206 2.11 1.74 16.94
C ALA A 206 1.22 2.85 16.35
N LEU A 207 -0.01 3.00 16.87
CA LEU A 207 -0.93 4.05 16.44
C LEU A 207 -0.37 5.45 16.70
N THR A 208 0.30 5.64 17.84
CA THR A 208 0.94 6.92 18.20
C THR A 208 2.01 7.30 17.20
N TYR A 209 2.88 6.35 16.80
CA TYR A 209 3.91 6.61 15.81
C TYR A 209 3.35 6.85 14.40
N LEU A 210 2.33 6.12 13.95
CA LEU A 210 1.68 6.40 12.67
C LEU A 210 1.06 7.80 12.65
N LYS A 211 0.35 8.21 13.71
CA LYS A 211 -0.19 9.58 13.83
C LYS A 211 0.90 10.64 13.86
N SER A 212 2.07 10.34 14.44
CA SER A 212 3.20 11.26 14.40
C SER A 212 3.70 11.48 12.96
N VAL A 213 3.60 10.47 12.09
CA VAL A 213 3.99 10.62 10.68
C VAL A 213 3.00 11.52 9.93
N GLU A 214 1.70 11.33 10.14
CA GLU A 214 0.67 12.23 9.58
C GLU A 214 0.88 13.70 9.99
N ARG A 215 1.24 13.92 11.26
CA ARG A 215 1.43 15.25 11.82
C ARG A 215 2.73 15.90 11.38
N ASP A 216 3.85 15.18 11.50
CA ASP A 216 5.19 15.74 11.34
C ASP A 216 5.63 15.78 9.85
N PHE A 217 5.05 14.94 8.99
CA PHE A 217 5.39 14.84 7.56
C PHE A 217 4.16 15.09 6.66
N HIS A 218 3.35 16.09 7.00
CA HIS A 218 2.07 16.35 6.33
C HIS A 218 2.23 16.50 4.79
N GLY A 219 1.33 15.89 4.03
CA GLY A 219 1.34 15.95 2.56
C GLY A 219 2.39 15.07 1.87
N SER A 220 3.26 14.37 2.61
CA SER A 220 4.16 13.36 2.06
C SER A 220 3.41 12.08 1.66
N PHE A 221 4.05 11.26 0.82
CA PHE A 221 3.59 9.91 0.50
C PHE A 221 3.53 9.02 1.75
N GLU A 222 4.49 9.18 2.67
CA GLU A 222 4.55 8.47 3.94
C GLU A 222 3.37 8.84 4.84
N ALA A 223 2.96 10.10 4.90
CA ALA A 223 1.77 10.50 5.66
C ALA A 223 0.48 9.88 5.10
N GLN A 224 0.35 9.79 3.77
CA GLN A 224 -0.77 9.09 3.14
C GLN A 224 -0.74 7.58 3.47
N THR A 225 0.44 6.98 3.42
CA THR A 225 0.66 5.56 3.80
C THR A 225 0.28 5.33 5.26
N ALA A 226 0.73 6.20 6.17
CA ALA A 226 0.41 6.12 7.59
C ALA A 226 -1.11 6.18 7.83
N LYS A 227 -1.81 7.07 7.12
CA LYS A 227 -3.27 7.17 7.18
C LYS A 227 -3.97 5.87 6.78
N GLN A 228 -3.56 5.28 5.65
CA GLN A 228 -4.09 4.00 5.18
C GLN A 228 -3.87 2.88 6.20
N LEU A 229 -2.66 2.81 6.77
CA LEU A 229 -2.34 1.83 7.81
C LEU A 229 -3.16 2.03 9.08
N ILE A 230 -3.46 3.28 9.46
CA ILE A 230 -4.33 3.57 10.59
C ILE A 230 -5.74 3.04 10.34
N GLU A 231 -6.29 3.27 9.15
CA GLU A 231 -7.62 2.79 8.76
C GLU A 231 -7.69 1.26 8.70
N GLU A 232 -6.63 0.60 8.22
CA GLU A 232 -6.55 -0.86 8.09
C GLU A 232 -6.43 -1.57 9.45
N TYR A 233 -5.52 -1.12 10.32
CA TYR A 233 -5.16 -1.84 11.55
C TYR A 233 -5.85 -1.33 12.81
N PHE A 234 -6.36 -0.09 12.79
CA PHE A 234 -7.03 0.55 13.93
C PHE A 234 -8.38 1.13 13.50
N PRO A 235 -9.29 0.31 12.93
CA PRO A 235 -10.61 0.78 12.56
C PRO A 235 -11.28 1.33 13.82
N LYS A 236 -11.73 2.58 13.75
CA LYS A 236 -12.62 3.11 14.78
C LYS A 236 -13.81 2.17 14.82
N ASN A 237 -14.05 1.53 15.97
CA ASN A 237 -15.33 0.89 16.24
C ASN A 237 -16.39 2.00 16.10
N ILE A 238 -16.97 2.13 14.91
CA ILE A 238 -18.23 2.82 14.73
C ILE A 238 -19.22 1.91 15.45
N THR A 239 -19.41 2.16 16.74
CA THR A 239 -20.59 1.72 17.45
C THR A 239 -21.78 2.23 16.63
N LYS A 240 -22.35 1.36 15.79
CA LYS A 240 -23.72 1.50 15.32
C LYS A 240 -24.55 1.66 16.58
N ASN A 241 -24.98 2.88 16.88
CA ASN A 241 -25.86 3.15 17.99
C ASN A 241 -27.25 2.60 17.61
N PRO A 242 -27.73 1.46 18.16
CA PRO A 242 -29.03 0.93 17.83
C PRO A 242 -29.94 1.28 19.00
N LYS A 243 -30.48 2.50 19.02
CA LYS A 243 -31.67 2.89 19.80
C LYS A 243 -31.93 4.39 19.68
N THR A 244 -32.87 4.74 18.83
CA THR A 244 -34.06 5.48 19.27
C THR A 244 -35.21 5.06 18.36
N GLN A 245 -35.93 4.04 18.82
CA GLN A 245 -37.35 3.94 18.52
C GLN A 245 -38.01 5.21 19.05
N THR A 246 -38.67 5.97 18.19
CA THR A 246 -39.93 6.60 18.58
C THR A 246 -40.96 6.15 17.59
N VAL A 247 -41.60 5.05 17.97
CA VAL A 247 -42.96 4.72 17.59
C VAL A 247 -43.82 5.95 17.92
N LYS A 248 -44.27 6.68 16.90
CA LYS A 248 -45.50 7.48 17.01
C LYS A 248 -46.63 6.63 16.46
N LYS A 249 -47.31 5.93 17.37
CA LYS A 249 -48.72 5.54 17.22
C LYS A 249 -49.54 6.43 18.14
N GLN A 250 -50.78 6.68 17.70
CA GLN A 250 -51.91 7.35 18.37
C GLN A 250 -51.90 8.88 18.19
N LYS A 251 -52.96 9.52 17.69
CA LYS A 251 -54.38 9.17 17.54
C LYS A 251 -54.91 9.70 16.22
#